data_AF-A0A512NL03-F1
#
_entry.id   AF-A0A512NL03-F1
#
_cell.length_a   1.000
_cell.length_b   1.000
_cell.length_c   1.000
_cell.angle_alpha   90.00
_cell.angle_beta   90.00
_cell.angle_gamma   90.00
#
_symmetry.space_group_name_H-M   'P 1'
#
loop_
_entity.id
_entity.type
_entity.pdbx_description
1 polymer ?
#
loop_
_entity_poly.entity_id
_entity_poly.type
_entity_poly.pdbx_seq_one_letter_code
_entity_poly.pdbx_strand_id
1 'polypeptide(L)' 'MTNEVFGKHMVWTEHPTTKLQLGIGYSSFKEAVHESVKLEQAGYKILKITPTTLPVPNIRN' A
#
# COMPACT_ATOMS: atom_id res chain seq x y z
N MET A 1 -23.43 -9.64 -7.24
CA MET A 1 -22.72 -9.09 -6.08
C MET A 1 -21.28 -8.88 -6.49
N THR A 2 -20.92 -7.66 -6.88
CA THR A 2 -19.52 -7.28 -7.05
C THR A 2 -18.89 -7.32 -5.67
N ASN A 3 -18.00 -8.28 -5.43
CA ASN A 3 -17.09 -8.24 -4.29
C ASN A 3 -16.17 -7.05 -4.51
N GLU A 4 -16.66 -5.84 -4.22
CA GLU A 4 -15.83 -4.67 -4.06
C GLU A 4 -14.94 -5.00 -2.87
N VAL A 5 -13.72 -5.41 -3.17
CA VAL A 5 -12.66 -5.55 -2.20
C VAL A 5 -12.39 -4.13 -1.70
N PHE A 6 -13.18 -3.68 -0.71
CA PHE A 6 -12.88 -2.57 0.19
C PHE A 6 -11.71 -2.99 1.08
N GLY A 7 -10.62 -3.38 0.43
CA GLY A 7 -9.36 -3.74 1.04
C GLY A 7 -8.48 -2.51 0.98
N LYS A 8 -7.81 -2.22 2.09
CA LYS A 8 -6.69 -1.29 2.06
C LYS A 8 -5.68 -1.78 1.02
N HIS A 9 -4.84 -0.91 0.51
CA HIS A 9 -3.83 -1.25 -0.48
C HIS A 9 -2.46 -0.88 0.07
N MET A 10 -1.54 -1.83 0.07
CA MET A 10 -0.18 -1.59 0.53
C MET A 10 0.73 -1.35 -0.67
N VAL A 11 1.37 -0.19 -0.68
CA VAL A 11 2.46 0.11 -1.61
C VAL A 11 3.75 -0.26 -0.92
N TRP A 12 4.44 -1.26 -1.46
CA TRP A 12 5.78 -1.62 -1.05
C TRP A 12 6.77 -0.78 -1.83
N THR A 13 7.61 -0.05 -1.11
CA THR A 13 8.65 0.82 -1.69
C THR A 13 10.01 0.48 -1.11
N GLU A 14 11.06 0.83 -1.83
CA GLU A 14 12.43 0.79 -1.37
C GLU A 14 12.96 2.22 -1.29
N HIS A 15 13.55 2.57 -0.16
CA HIS A 15 14.17 3.87 0.05
C HIS A 15 15.42 4.02 -0.83
N PRO A 16 15.61 5.14 -1.56
CA PRO A 16 16.70 5.29 -2.53
C PRO A 16 18.08 5.10 -1.93
N THR A 17 18.29 5.69 -0.75
CA THR A 17 19.60 5.78 -0.09
C THR A 17 19.89 4.60 0.85
N THR A 18 18.91 4.21 1.68
CA THR A 18 19.11 3.18 2.71
C THR A 18 18.76 1.78 2.23
N LYS A 19 18.14 1.64 1.05
CA LYS A 19 17.66 0.36 0.51
C LYS A 19 16.68 -0.38 1.42
N LEU A 20 16.08 0.34 2.38
CA LEU A 20 15.08 -0.19 3.27
C LEU A 20 13.76 -0.37 2.53
N GLN A 21 13.14 -1.52 2.72
CA GLN A 21 11.80 -1.80 2.20
C GLN A 21 10.75 -1.31 3.19
N LEU A 22 9.81 -0.49 2.70
CA LEU A 22 8.75 0.13 3.47
C LEU A 22 7.40 -0.27 2.86
N GLY A 23 6.44 -0.63 3.71
CA GLY A 23 5.05 -0.87 3.29
C GLY A 23 4.17 0.30 3.75
N ILE A 24 3.58 1.04 2.81
CA ILE A 24 2.68 2.15 3.10
C ILE A 24 1.25 1.73 2.76
N GLY A 25 0.36 1.73 3.75
CA GLY A 25 -1.04 1.33 3.59
C GLY A 25 -1.94 2.51 3.23
N TYR A 26 -2.76 2.33 2.19
CA TYR A 26 -3.77 3.26 1.69
C TYR A 26 -5.16 2.65 1.76
N SER A 27 -6.20 3.48 1.69
CA SER A 27 -7.58 3.01 1.86
C SER A 27 -8.17 2.47 0.57
N SER A 28 -7.60 2.82 -0.59
CA SER A 28 -8.07 2.35 -1.90
C SER A 28 -6.92 2.09 -2.89
N PHE A 29 -7.19 1.32 -3.95
CA PHE A 29 -6.22 1.09 -5.01
C PHE A 29 -5.85 2.39 -5.73
N LYS A 30 -6.86 3.23 -6.00
CA LYS A 30 -6.66 4.52 -6.69
C LYS A 30 -5.74 5.45 -5.89
N GLU A 31 -5.93 5.50 -4.57
CA GLU A 31 -5.08 6.26 -3.66
C GLU A 31 -3.65 5.69 -3.64
N ALA A 32 -3.51 4.37 -3.52
CA ALA A 32 -2.21 3.70 -3.55
C ALA A 32 -1.42 3.99 -4.83
N VAL A 33 -2.07 3.98 -5.99
CA VAL A 33 -1.44 4.31 -7.28
C VAL A 33 -1.08 5.79 -7.36
N HIS A 34 -1.95 6.68 -6.90
CA HIS A 34 -1.66 8.12 -6.93
C HIS A 34 -0.46 8.46 -6.04
N GLU A 35 -0.39 7.87 -4.85
CA GLU A 35 0.70 8.09 -3.90
C GLU A 35 1.99 7.37 -4.30
N SER A 36 1.91 6.23 -4.99
CA SER A 36 3.11 5.56 -5.53
C SER A 36 3.85 6.45 -6.52
N VAL A 37 3.14 7.21 -7.36
CA VAL A 37 3.76 8.16 -8.30
C VAL A 37 4.52 9.27 -7.56
N LYS A 38 3.95 9.79 -6.46
CA LYS A 38 4.63 10.79 -5.62
C LYS A 38 5.89 10.23 -4.96
N LEU A 39 5.83 8.97 -4.52
CA LEU A 39 6.97 8.27 -3.94
C LEU A 39 8.08 8.07 -4.98
N GLU A 40 7.74 7.71 -6.22
CA GLU A 40 8.72 7.65 -7.33
C GLU A 40 9.38 9.00 -7.60
N GLN A 41 8.60 10.08 -7.63
CA GLN A 41 9.12 11.44 -7.79
C GLN A 41 10.04 11.86 -6.64
N ALA A 42 9.79 11.35 -5.42
CA ALA A 42 10.66 11.54 -4.26
C ALA A 42 11.90 10.63 -4.26
N GLY A 43 12.07 9.78 -5.29
CA GLY A 43 13.20 8.87 -5.45
C GLY A 43 13.01 7.49 -4.84
N TYR A 44 11.85 7.17 -4.29
CA TYR A 44 11.55 5.81 -3.82
C TYR A 44 11.30 4.89 -5.00
N LYS A 45 11.80 3.66 -4.91
CA LYS A 45 11.52 2.63 -5.91
C LYS A 45 10.28 1.85 -5.52
N ILE A 46 9.23 1.88 -6.33
CA ILE A 46 8.02 1.07 -6.09
C ILE A 46 8.32 -0.38 -6.45
N LEU A 47 8.10 -1.28 -5.49
CA LEU A 47 8.30 -2.72 -5.67
C LEU A 47 7.01 -3.40 -6.12
N LYS A 48 5.89 -3.12 -5.43
CA LYS A 48 4.58 -3.69 -5.73
C LYS A 48 3.46 -2.93 -5.01
N ILE A 49 2.26 -2.97 -5.58
CA ILE A 49 1.03 -2.55 -4.91
C ILE A 49 0.18 -3.80 -4.70
N THR A 50 -0.08 -4.15 -3.44
CA THR A 50 -0.83 -5.36 -3.10
C THR A 50 -2.08 -5.00 -2.31
N PRO A 51 -3.26 -5.54 -2.66
CA PRO A 51 -4.42 -5.44 -1.79
C PRO A 51 -4.08 -6.08 -0.44
N THR A 52 -4.35 -5.36 0.65
CA THR A 52 -4.14 -5.80 2.01
C THR A 52 -5.46 -5.71 2.77
N THR A 53 -5.85 -6.82 3.37
CA THR A 53 -6.81 -6.77 4.46
C THR A 53 -5.97 -6.50 5.71
N LEU A 54 -6.11 -5.32 6.32
CA LEU A 54 -5.76 -5.28 7.75
C LEU A 54 -6.55 -6.40 8.41
N PRO A 55 -5.95 -7.21 9.30
CA PRO A 55 -6.72 -8.20 10.04
C PRO A 55 -7.91 -7.46 10.64
N VAL A 56 -9.11 -7.99 10.36
CA VAL A 56 -10.37 -7.58 11.01
C VAL A 56 -10.04 -7.31 12.48
N PRO A 57 -10.42 -6.15 13.05
CA PRO A 57 -10.13 -5.86 14.44
C PRO A 57 -10.59 -7.08 15.23
N ASN A 58 -9.63 -7.70 15.92
CA ASN A 58 -9.81 -8.95 16.64
C ASN A 58 -11.17 -8.89 17.34
N ILE A 59 -12.15 -9.67 16.86
CA ILE A 59 -13.44 -9.78 17.50
C ILE A 59 -13.13 -10.50 18.82
N ARG A 60 -12.87 -9.71 19.87
CA ARG A 60 -12.92 -10.21 21.24
C ARG A 60 -14.40 -10.45 21.50
N ASN A 61 -14.74 -11.74 21.49
CA ASN A 61 -15.94 -12.40 22.00
C ASN A 61 -16.75 -11.56 23.00
#